data_AF-A0A8S0G3M8-F1
#
_entry.id   AF-A0A8S0G3M8-F1
#
_cell.length_a   1.000
_cell.length_b   1.000
_cell.length_c   1.000
_cell.angle_alpha   90.00
_cell.angle_beta   90.00
_cell.angle_gamma   90.00
#
_symmetry.space_group_name_H-M   'P 1'
#
loop_
_entity.id
_entity.type
_entity.pdbx_description
1 polymer ?
#
loop_
_entity_poly.entity_id
_entity_poly.type
_entity_poly.pdbx_seq_one_letter_code
_entity_poly.pdbx_strand_id
1 'polypeptide(L)'
;MAETHEKNSPIMRTMFFEFPDQAESWNIYDQYCFGPDLLVAPVMHEGTRSRDVWLPAGETWIDFYTHEHYAGGQTLHHCAPLHQIPVFIREKGKYRQIFPV
;
A
#
# COMPACT_ATOMS: atom_id res chain seq x y z
N MET A 1 8.30 0.06 -15.21
CA MET A 1 8.47 0.86 -16.44
C MET A 1 7.95 0.13 -17.68
N ALA A 2 8.34 -1.13 -17.94
CA ALA A 2 7.81 -1.90 -19.08
C ALA A 2 6.27 -1.98 -19.10
N GLU A 3 5.62 -2.29 -17.96
CA GLU A 3 4.16 -2.40 -17.90
C GLU A 3 3.44 -1.07 -18.18
N THR A 4 3.98 0.06 -17.71
CA THR A 4 3.45 1.39 -18.02
C THR A 4 3.57 1.70 -19.52
N HIS A 5 4.70 1.32 -20.13
CA HIS A 5 4.92 1.53 -21.56
C HIS A 5 4.03 0.65 -22.44
N GLU A 6 3.78 -0.59 -22.02
CA GLU A 6 3.06 -1.59 -22.82
C GLU A 6 1.54 -1.57 -22.59
N LYS A 7 1.11 -1.36 -21.33
CA LYS A 7 -0.29 -1.47 -20.92
C LYS A 7 -0.91 -0.14 -20.49
N ASN A 8 -0.14 0.94 -20.54
CA ASN A 8 -0.54 2.27 -20.04
C ASN A 8 -0.95 2.28 -18.55
N SER A 9 -0.56 1.26 -17.78
CA SER A 9 -0.83 1.22 -16.35
C SER A 9 0.04 2.23 -15.61
N PRO A 10 -0.54 3.14 -14.80
CA PRO A 10 0.24 4.13 -14.09
C PRO A 10 1.15 3.44 -13.05
N ILE A 11 2.28 4.08 -12.75
CA ILE A 11 3.25 3.59 -11.75
C ILE A 11 2.67 3.78 -10.35
N MET A 12 2.11 4.97 -10.10
CA MET A 12 1.30 5.25 -8.91
C MET A 12 -0.16 5.01 -9.28
N ARG A 13 -0.75 3.99 -8.67
CA ARG A 13 -2.12 3.56 -8.92
C ARG A 13 -2.99 4.01 -7.75
N THR A 14 -4.07 4.73 -8.03
CA THR A 14 -5.06 5.06 -7.01
C THR A 14 -5.71 3.79 -6.46
N MET A 15 -6.20 3.84 -5.22
CA MET A 15 -6.77 2.64 -4.60
C MET A 15 -7.95 2.10 -5.41
N PHE A 16 -8.85 2.95 -5.93
CA PHE A 16 -9.96 2.52 -6.78
C PHE A 16 -9.53 1.95 -8.14
N PHE A 17 -8.34 2.30 -8.64
CA PHE A 17 -7.83 1.73 -9.90
C PHE A 17 -7.45 0.26 -9.71
N GLU A 18 -6.88 -0.07 -8.54
CA GLU A 18 -6.43 -1.42 -8.22
C GLU A 18 -7.54 -2.28 -7.57
N PHE A 19 -8.44 -1.66 -6.79
CA PHE A 19 -9.50 -2.33 -6.03
C PHE A 19 -10.89 -1.73 -6.28
N PRO A 20 -11.37 -1.64 -7.54
CA PRO A 20 -12.60 -0.93 -7.89
C PRO A 20 -13.86 -1.47 -7.21
N ASP A 21 -13.86 -2.77 -6.88
CA ASP A 21 -15.01 -3.47 -6.28
C ASP A 21 -15.13 -3.23 -4.76
N GLN A 22 -14.12 -2.63 -4.13
CA GLN A 22 -14.14 -2.30 -2.69
C GLN A 22 -14.54 -0.83 -2.53
N ALA A 23 -15.68 -0.57 -1.89
CA ALA A 23 -16.28 0.77 -1.82
C ALA A 23 -15.36 1.79 -1.11
N GLU A 24 -14.58 1.34 -0.14
CA GLU A 24 -13.59 2.13 0.61
C GLU A 24 -12.53 2.73 -0.31
N SER A 25 -12.14 2.01 -1.37
CA SER A 25 -11.08 2.43 -2.31
C SER A 25 -11.37 3.76 -3.02
N TRP A 26 -12.65 4.10 -3.17
CA TRP A 26 -13.11 5.33 -3.81
C TRP A 26 -12.99 6.56 -2.91
N ASN A 27 -12.92 6.35 -1.61
CA ASN A 27 -12.84 7.43 -0.61
C ASN A 27 -11.42 7.66 -0.11
N ILE A 28 -10.45 6.89 -0.62
CA ILE A 28 -9.07 6.94 -0.18
C ILE A 28 -8.22 7.69 -1.20
N TYR A 29 -7.72 8.85 -0.78
CA TYR A 29 -6.96 9.78 -1.61
C TYR A 29 -5.52 9.99 -1.13
N ASP A 30 -5.16 9.46 0.05
CA ASP A 30 -3.89 9.72 0.73
C ASP A 30 -2.99 8.47 0.86
N GLN A 31 -3.31 7.38 0.17
CA GLN A 31 -2.46 6.22 -0.04
C GLN A 31 -2.66 5.69 -1.47
N TYR A 32 -1.67 4.96 -1.98
CA TYR A 32 -1.66 4.47 -3.34
C TYR A 32 -0.90 3.15 -3.46
N CYS A 33 -1.14 2.42 -4.54
CA CYS A 33 -0.32 1.28 -4.90
C CYS A 33 0.84 1.73 -5.79
N PHE A 34 2.07 1.31 -5.46
CA PHE A 34 3.24 1.52 -6.29
C PHE A 34 3.54 0.25 -7.07
N GLY A 35 3.12 0.24 -8.35
CA GLY A 35 3.06 -0.98 -9.12
C GLY A 35 2.08 -2.01 -8.53
N PRO A 36 2.26 -3.30 -8.83
CA PRO A 36 1.32 -4.35 -8.40
C PRO A 36 1.47 -4.79 -6.95
N ASP A 37 2.61 -4.52 -6.30
CA ASP A 37 3.00 -5.26 -5.08
C ASP A 37 3.16 -4.40 -3.84
N LEU A 38 3.23 -3.07 -3.97
CA LEU A 38 3.43 -2.18 -2.84
C LEU A 38 2.22 -1.31 -2.62
N LEU A 39 1.83 -1.14 -1.35
CA LEU A 39 0.91 -0.11 -0.89
C LEU A 39 1.70 0.88 -0.05
N VAL A 40 1.58 2.17 -0.38
CA VAL A 40 2.34 3.25 0.25
C VAL A 40 1.36 4.28 0.79
N ALA A 41 1.52 4.61 2.07
CA ALA A 41 0.64 5.52 2.80
C ALA A 41 1.48 6.64 3.45
N PRO A 42 1.84 7.71 2.70
CA PRO A 42 2.70 8.77 3.21
C PRO A 42 2.05 9.61 4.32
N VAL A 43 2.84 10.19 5.23
CA VAL A 43 2.35 11.15 6.22
C VAL A 43 2.14 12.51 5.56
N MET A 44 0.92 13.04 5.62
CA MET A 44 0.52 14.26 4.87
C MET A 44 0.53 15.54 5.71
N HIS A 45 0.73 15.43 7.03
CA HIS A 45 0.62 16.55 7.96
C HIS A 45 1.87 16.66 8.86
N GLU A 46 2.28 17.89 9.14
CA GLU A 46 3.41 18.17 10.04
C GLU A 46 3.10 17.67 11.46
N GLY A 47 4.14 17.18 12.15
CA GLY A 47 4.02 16.71 13.53
C GLY A 47 3.38 15.33 13.69
N THR A 48 2.70 14.81 12.67
CA THR A 48 2.11 13.46 12.69
C THR A 48 3.19 12.37 12.79
N ARG A 49 2.96 11.38 13.65
CA ARG A 49 3.87 10.24 13.93
C ARG A 49 3.19 8.88 13.85
N SER A 50 1.91 8.86 13.53
CA SER A 50 1.12 7.67 13.22
C SER A 50 0.00 8.09 12.28
N ARG A 51 -0.52 7.15 11.50
CA ARG A 51 -1.68 7.40 10.64
C ARG A 51 -2.49 6.13 10.46
N ASP A 52 -3.73 6.31 10.07
CA ASP A 52 -4.56 5.20 9.64
C ASP A 52 -4.16 4.78 8.22
N VAL A 53 -4.04 3.48 8.01
CA VAL A 53 -3.72 2.85 6.73
C VAL A 53 -4.75 1.76 6.46
N TRP A 54 -5.49 1.91 5.37
CA TRP A 54 -6.45 0.92 4.94
C TRP A 54 -5.76 -0.16 4.11
N LEU A 55 -5.93 -1.41 4.52
CA LEU A 55 -5.45 -2.58 3.80
C LEU A 55 -6.61 -3.22 3.04
N PRO A 56 -6.57 -3.28 1.69
CA PRO A 56 -7.59 -3.91 0.86
C PRO A 56 -7.88 -5.35 1.25
N ALA A 57 -9.16 -5.75 1.22
CA ALA A 57 -9.62 -7.10 1.53
C ALA A 57 -9.17 -8.14 0.49
N GLY A 58 -9.09 -9.41 0.91
CA GLY A 58 -8.78 -10.54 0.03
C GLY A 58 -7.29 -10.89 -0.09
N GLU A 59 -6.41 -10.09 0.53
CA GLU A 59 -4.96 -10.24 0.46
C GLU A 59 -4.32 -10.23 1.85
N THR A 60 -3.10 -10.76 1.95
CA THR A 60 -2.23 -10.55 3.12
C THR A 60 -1.21 -9.47 2.75
N TRP A 61 -1.01 -8.54 3.67
CA TRP A 61 -0.07 -7.44 3.55
C TRP A 61 1.04 -7.63 4.58
N ILE A 62 2.27 -7.35 4.19
CA ILE A 62 3.44 -7.50 5.05
C ILE A 62 4.03 -6.11 5.26
N ASP A 63 4.21 -5.69 6.51
CA ASP A 63 4.90 -4.43 6.78
C ASP A 63 6.35 -4.51 6.29
N PHE A 64 6.77 -3.52 5.51
CA PHE A 64 8.09 -3.50 4.88
C PHE A 64 9.25 -3.44 5.89
N TYR A 65 9.02 -2.91 7.09
CA TYR A 65 10.05 -2.68 8.10
C TYR A 65 10.01 -3.70 9.23
N THR A 66 8.82 -4.07 9.72
CA THR A 66 8.67 -5.01 10.85
C THR A 66 8.51 -6.45 10.39
N HIS A 67 8.23 -6.68 9.11
CA HIS A 67 7.96 -8.00 8.53
C HIS A 67 6.71 -8.67 9.11
N GLU A 68 5.87 -7.92 9.83
CA GLU A 68 4.62 -8.44 10.38
C GLU A 68 3.58 -8.61 9.28
N HIS A 69 2.81 -9.69 9.38
CA HIS A 69 1.75 -10.01 8.44
C HIS A 69 0.40 -9.52 8.97
N TYR A 70 -0.33 -8.84 8.10
CA TYR A 70 -1.65 -8.28 8.36
C TYR A 70 -2.64 -8.84 7.35
N ALA A 71 -3.79 -9.31 7.83
CA ALA A 71 -4.89 -9.64 6.94
C ALA A 71 -5.43 -8.35 6.28
N GLY A 72 -5.86 -8.43 5.04
CA GLY A 72 -6.58 -7.33 4.39
C GLY A 72 -8.00 -7.15 4.94
N GLY A 73 -8.66 -6.08 4.50
CA GLY A 73 -10.04 -5.76 4.87
C GLY A 73 -10.17 -5.04 6.20
N GLN A 74 -9.09 -4.37 6.63
CA GLN A 74 -9.02 -3.63 7.88
C GLN A 74 -8.28 -2.32 7.70
N THR A 75 -8.52 -1.40 8.63
CA THR A 75 -7.73 -0.17 8.78
C THR A 75 -6.83 -0.29 9.99
N LEU A 76 -5.53 -0.14 9.80
CA LEU A 76 -4.52 -0.19 10.85
C LEU A 76 -4.18 1.22 11.32
N HIS A 77 -4.11 1.44 12.64
CA HIS A 77 -3.45 2.62 13.18
C HIS A 77 -1.94 2.36 13.25
N HIS A 78 -1.19 2.83 12.25
CA HIS A 78 0.21 2.45 12.07
C HIS A 78 1.17 3.56 12.50
N CYS A 79 2.29 3.17 13.14
CA CYS A 79 3.37 4.08 13.47
C CYS A 79 4.06 4.61 12.20
N ALA A 80 4.40 5.89 12.20
CA ALA A 80 5.09 6.58 11.11
C ALA A 80 6.11 7.56 11.70
N PRO A 81 7.19 7.05 12.33
CA PRO A 81 8.25 7.92 12.84
C PRO A 81 8.91 8.70 11.69
N LEU A 82 9.59 9.81 11.99
CA LEU A 82 10.07 10.76 10.98
C LEU A 82 10.89 10.15 9.81
N HIS A 83 11.55 9.02 10.04
CA HIS A 83 12.42 8.34 9.08
C HIS A 83 11.73 7.17 8.35
N GLN A 84 10.43 6.94 8.57
CA GLN A 84 9.66 5.86 7.95
C GLN A 84 8.28 6.36 7.54
N ILE A 85 7.87 5.97 6.35
CA ILE A 85 6.46 6.07 5.94
C ILE A 85 5.89 4.65 5.94
N PRO A 86 4.61 4.45 6.30
CA PRO A 86 4.00 3.13 6.18
C PRO A 86 4.06 2.60 4.74
N VAL A 87 4.67 1.43 4.58
CA VAL A 87 4.81 0.71 3.31
C VAL A 87 4.48 -0.75 3.57
N PHE A 88 3.59 -1.30 2.75
CA PHE A 88 3.15 -2.69 2.85
C PHE A 88 3.40 -3.42 1.55
N ILE A 89 3.90 -4.64 1.64
CA ILE A 89 4.14 -5.55 0.52
C ILE A 89 2.97 -6.52 0.44
N ARG A 90 2.39 -6.69 -0.75
CA ARG A 90 1.42 -7.74 -1.04
C ARG A 90 2.12 -9.10 -0.98
N GLU A 91 1.68 -9.98 -0.10
CA GLU A 91 2.32 -11.29 0.12
C GLU A 91 2.38 -12.13 -1.17
N LYS A 92 1.30 -12.09 -1.96
CA LYS A 92 1.20 -12.78 -3.25
C LYS A 92 1.60 -11.90 -4.43
N GLY A 93 2.36 -10.84 -4.18
CA GLY A 93 2.86 -9.91 -5.19
C GLY A 93 3.80 -10.59 -6.20
N LYS A 94 3.81 -10.09 -7.43
CA LYS A 94 4.57 -10.63 -8.57
C LYS A 94 6.09 -10.61 -8.36
N TYR A 95 6.58 -9.60 -7.65
CA TYR A 95 7.98 -9.33 -7.37
C TYR A 95 8.30 -9.50 -5.88
N ARG A 96 7.48 -10.22 -5.11
CA ARG A 96 7.67 -10.46 -3.67
C ARG A 96 9.10 -10.90 -3.28
N GLN A 97 9.78 -11.63 -4.16
CA GLN A 97 11.13 -12.16 -4.00
C GLN A 97 12.25 -11.11 -3.99
N ILE A 98 12.00 -9.87 -4.46
CA ILE A 98 13.04 -8.81 -4.46
C ILE A 98 13.05 -7.99 -3.18
N PHE A 99 12.00 -8.11 -2.35
CA PHE A 99 11.90 -7.35 -1.12
C PHE A 99 12.57 -8.13 0.03
N PRO A 100 13.26 -7.45 0.94
CA PRO A 100 13.78 -8.07 2.14
C PRO A 100 12.59 -8.36 3.04
N VAL A 101 12.16 -9.61 3.12
CA VAL A 101 11.04 -10.01 3.94
C VAL A 101 11.31 -11.32 4.65
#